data_AF-A0A172YFZ7-F1
#
_entry.id   AF-A0A172YFZ7-F1
#
_cell.length_a   1.000
_cell.length_b   1.000
_cell.length_c   1.000
_cell.angle_alpha   90.00
_cell.angle_beta   90.00
_cell.angle_gamma   90.00
#
_symmetry.space_group_name_H-M   'P 1'
#
loop_
_entity.id
_entity.type
_entity.pdbx_description
1 polymer ?
#
loop_
_entity_poly.entity_id
_entity_poly.type
_entity_poly.pdbx_seq_one_letter_code
_entity_poly.pdbx_strand_id
1 'polypeptide(L)'
;MLAAWVDHLLGYASGALSAVRRDERYPSLMRWARREGAELLGGDLALAQALAPPLWNQTPLLRLDFACEPLAPPALDEPCWCDSGHPYRRCCATVAFPGGVPAHLMWMLSLCQWRGPRLRAALERELAPDQALLEAGVIAAESGQLGRAQLLLEALFARADNVPAPVQSEYAFERLAELYQERGFHRKQAALIDSALGHGPAFLRGAALERLVLAHLESDDLESARDAFMRALRTIPDAPVLAYLETMLLLQEGQQEKARQRADFWYRRLLRSSDVDPAELGFVHELAVDPAGTLAEELISSDEELALPLSRLRSTLARLPSALPPTLVANQAGRLEYLPSKLDGAYYTAWSSQLGPADPEQDGINDLWHNASDWLLALSEHPEWLSSPLVLQELAMALSSRFGSLPWMVEPFFAPLAKRLESWLGGIERQGRQFLWEEGDNQAIYLFGLSLVVGMERGDRQRSRRIAERLLKLDGEDNLGLRELVLEQLLREGRDLDALALTETSDAESADWLGLYLGRALALYRLGRQAEAAELIRRVQRANRHMINLMLQSRPRPESFDQALARPGSRAQAWQYRVLLRERWMETPGAIAWLRQFVQPRG
;
A
#
# COMPACT_ATOMS: atom_id res chain seq x y z
N MET A 1 -16.35 24.67 -26.94
CA MET A 1 -17.64 25.32 -26.62
C MET A 1 -18.24 24.79 -25.31
N LEU A 2 -18.33 23.47 -25.08
CA LEU A 2 -18.87 22.93 -23.82
C LEU A 2 -17.99 23.19 -22.58
N ALA A 3 -16.66 23.08 -22.67
CA ALA A 3 -15.77 23.34 -21.54
C ALA A 3 -15.87 24.81 -21.04
N ALA A 4 -15.82 25.78 -21.96
CA ALA A 4 -15.99 27.19 -21.62
C ALA A 4 -17.38 27.50 -21.01
N TRP A 5 -18.42 26.75 -21.40
CA TRP A 5 -19.73 26.88 -20.77
C TRP A 5 -19.73 26.40 -19.31
N VAL A 6 -19.05 25.31 -19.00
CA VAL A 6 -18.93 24.79 -17.63
C VAL A 6 -18.27 25.82 -16.73
N ASP A 7 -17.17 26.43 -17.17
CA ASP A 7 -16.46 27.47 -16.39
C ASP A 7 -17.34 28.71 -16.15
N HIS A 8 -18.02 29.18 -17.19
CA HIS A 8 -18.95 30.31 -17.07
C HIS A 8 -20.14 29.98 -16.16
N LEU A 9 -20.70 28.77 -16.26
CA LEU A 9 -21.80 28.31 -15.42
C LEU A 9 -21.38 28.22 -13.95
N LEU A 10 -20.19 27.65 -13.67
CA LEU A 10 -19.66 27.56 -12.30
C LEU A 10 -19.40 28.94 -11.72
N GLY A 11 -18.79 29.85 -12.48
CA GLY A 11 -18.55 31.23 -12.07
C GLY A 11 -19.86 31.98 -11.76
N TYR A 12 -20.84 31.89 -12.68
CA TYR A 12 -22.15 32.50 -12.49
C TYR A 12 -22.88 31.87 -11.29
N ALA A 13 -22.92 30.55 -11.16
CA ALA A 13 -23.64 29.86 -10.09
C ALA A 13 -23.03 30.13 -8.71
N SER A 14 -21.71 30.24 -8.61
CA SER A 14 -21.01 30.63 -7.37
C SER A 14 -21.35 32.08 -6.96
N GLY A 15 -21.38 33.00 -7.92
CA GLY A 15 -21.83 34.37 -7.72
C GLY A 15 -23.30 34.46 -7.31
N ALA A 16 -24.16 33.71 -8.00
CA ALA A 16 -25.59 33.61 -7.71
C ALA A 16 -25.85 33.06 -6.30
N LEU A 17 -25.14 31.99 -5.90
CA LEU A 17 -25.22 31.44 -4.56
C LEU A 17 -24.83 32.50 -3.51
N SER A 18 -23.73 33.22 -3.75
CA SER A 18 -23.26 34.29 -2.86
C SER A 18 -24.30 35.42 -2.73
N ALA A 19 -24.98 35.76 -3.83
CA ALA A 19 -26.06 36.74 -3.84
C ALA A 19 -27.29 36.25 -3.06
N VAL A 20 -27.71 34.99 -3.29
CA VAL A 20 -28.83 34.36 -2.56
C VAL A 20 -28.55 34.32 -1.06
N ARG A 21 -27.32 34.02 -0.63
CA ARG A 21 -26.97 33.91 0.80
C ARG A 21 -27.04 35.23 1.57
N ARG A 22 -27.15 36.39 0.90
CA ARG A 22 -27.26 37.69 1.58
C ARG A 22 -28.60 37.87 2.29
N ASP A 23 -29.70 37.43 1.68
CA ASP A 23 -31.06 37.62 2.22
C ASP A 23 -32.05 36.49 1.92
N GLU A 24 -31.65 35.51 1.10
CA GLU A 24 -32.45 34.38 0.63
C GLU A 24 -33.78 34.80 0.00
N ARG A 25 -33.73 35.84 -0.84
CA ARG A 25 -34.88 36.37 -1.60
C ARG A 25 -34.62 36.38 -3.11
N TYR A 26 -35.55 35.82 -3.87
CA TYR A 26 -35.46 35.76 -5.33
C TYR A 26 -35.27 37.13 -6.02
N PRO A 27 -35.99 38.22 -5.63
CA PRO A 27 -35.76 39.53 -6.24
C PRO A 27 -34.33 40.07 -6.10
N SER A 28 -33.63 39.70 -5.03
CA SER A 28 -32.23 40.08 -4.83
C SER A 28 -31.30 39.33 -5.78
N LEU A 29 -31.52 38.04 -6.00
CA LEU A 29 -30.83 37.27 -7.04
C LEU A 29 -31.07 37.87 -8.44
N MET A 30 -32.30 38.24 -8.77
CA MET A 30 -32.60 38.81 -10.09
C MET A 30 -31.94 40.18 -10.31
N ARG A 31 -31.86 41.02 -9.28
CA ARG A 31 -31.10 42.29 -9.34
C ARG A 31 -29.61 42.06 -9.57
N TRP A 32 -29.04 41.05 -8.92
CA TRP A 32 -27.65 40.63 -9.10
C TRP A 32 -27.41 40.10 -10.52
N ALA A 33 -28.30 39.23 -11.01
CA ALA A 33 -28.21 38.63 -12.34
C ALA A 33 -28.16 39.68 -13.46
N ARG A 34 -28.94 40.77 -13.33
CA ARG A 34 -28.97 41.87 -14.31
C ARG A 34 -27.73 42.76 -14.33
N ARG A 35 -26.90 42.70 -13.27
CA ARG A 35 -25.71 43.53 -13.11
C ARG A 35 -24.47 42.65 -13.22
N GLU A 36 -23.99 42.18 -12.08
CA GLU A 36 -22.80 41.35 -11.93
C GLU A 36 -22.93 40.02 -12.69
N GLY A 37 -24.12 39.40 -12.71
CA GLY A 37 -24.33 38.13 -13.42
C GLY A 37 -24.17 38.24 -14.94
N ALA A 38 -24.57 39.36 -15.54
CA ALA A 38 -24.41 39.59 -16.98
C ALA A 38 -22.93 39.79 -17.34
N GLU A 39 -22.16 40.47 -16.50
CA GLU A 39 -20.71 40.66 -16.69
C GLU A 39 -19.97 39.32 -16.72
N LEU A 40 -20.32 38.39 -15.82
CA LEU A 40 -19.75 37.04 -15.76
C LEU A 40 -20.06 36.18 -17.00
N LEU A 41 -21.08 36.55 -17.77
CA LEU A 41 -21.49 35.87 -19.00
C LEU A 41 -21.15 36.70 -20.26
N GLY A 42 -20.09 37.51 -20.19
CA GLY A 42 -19.60 38.29 -21.34
C GLY A 42 -20.53 39.43 -21.77
N GLY A 43 -21.39 39.90 -20.87
CA GLY A 43 -22.39 40.94 -21.13
C GLY A 43 -23.75 40.42 -21.62
N ASP A 44 -23.95 39.10 -21.71
CA ASP A 44 -25.23 38.52 -22.14
C ASP A 44 -26.29 38.58 -21.02
N LEU A 45 -27.02 39.70 -21.01
CA LEU A 45 -28.10 39.94 -20.06
C LEU A 45 -29.24 38.92 -20.19
N ALA A 46 -29.58 38.49 -21.41
CA ALA A 46 -30.70 37.57 -21.63
C ALA A 46 -30.38 36.19 -21.04
N LEU A 47 -29.15 35.71 -21.25
CA LEU A 47 -28.65 34.48 -20.65
C LEU A 47 -28.60 34.57 -19.12
N ALA A 48 -28.05 35.66 -18.58
CA ALA A 48 -27.99 35.89 -17.14
C ALA A 48 -29.38 35.87 -16.48
N GLN A 49 -30.38 36.51 -17.09
CA GLN A 49 -31.75 36.54 -16.56
C GLN A 49 -32.46 35.18 -16.67
N ALA A 50 -32.21 34.43 -17.75
CA ALA A 50 -32.81 33.12 -17.96
C ALA A 50 -32.20 32.04 -17.06
N LEU A 51 -30.93 32.16 -16.68
CA LEU A 51 -30.21 31.19 -15.85
C LEU A 51 -30.53 31.30 -14.34
N ALA A 52 -30.85 32.50 -13.84
CA ALA A 52 -31.14 32.73 -12.42
C ALA A 52 -32.30 31.88 -11.84
N PRO A 53 -33.50 31.80 -12.46
CA PRO A 53 -34.60 31.02 -11.90
C PRO A 53 -34.33 29.50 -11.77
N PRO A 54 -33.75 28.81 -12.77
CA PRO A 54 -33.34 27.41 -12.63
C PRO A 54 -32.39 27.17 -11.44
N LEU A 55 -31.41 28.06 -11.24
CA LEU A 55 -30.49 27.96 -10.09
C LEU A 55 -31.21 28.24 -8.76
N TRP A 56 -32.09 29.23 -8.72
CA TRP A 56 -32.92 29.49 -7.53
C TRP A 56 -33.71 28.25 -7.11
N ASN A 57 -34.36 27.59 -8.07
CA ASN A 57 -35.19 26.40 -7.80
C ASN A 57 -34.40 25.22 -7.22
N GLN A 58 -33.08 25.18 -7.41
CA GLN A 58 -32.17 24.16 -6.89
C GLN A 58 -31.49 24.58 -5.58
N THR A 59 -31.60 25.85 -5.16
CA THR A 59 -30.79 26.39 -4.07
C THR A 59 -31.39 26.02 -2.71
N PRO A 60 -30.66 25.27 -1.85
CA PRO A 60 -31.12 25.01 -0.50
C PRO A 60 -31.10 26.28 0.34
N LEU A 61 -32.19 26.66 1.00
CA LEU A 61 -32.29 27.92 1.74
C LEU A 61 -32.15 27.69 3.25
N LEU A 62 -31.26 28.42 3.92
CA LEU A 62 -31.06 28.32 5.37
C LEU A 62 -32.31 28.72 6.16
N ARG A 63 -33.06 29.72 5.68
CA ARG A 63 -34.32 30.17 6.30
C ARG A 63 -35.43 29.12 6.24
N LEU A 64 -35.32 28.17 5.31
CA LEU A 64 -36.25 27.06 5.13
C LEU A 64 -35.62 25.73 5.55
N ASP A 65 -34.63 25.77 6.46
CA ASP A 65 -34.01 24.55 6.99
C ASP A 65 -33.49 23.64 5.86
N PHE A 66 -32.80 24.27 4.90
CA PHE A 66 -32.18 23.69 3.71
C PHE A 66 -33.15 23.23 2.62
N ALA A 67 -34.47 23.39 2.77
CA ALA A 67 -35.41 23.14 1.68
C ALA A 67 -35.25 24.17 0.54
N CYS A 68 -35.53 23.73 -0.68
CA CYS A 68 -35.64 24.61 -1.85
C CYS A 68 -37.03 25.27 -1.90
N GLU A 69 -37.10 26.47 -2.48
CA GLU A 69 -38.36 27.19 -2.73
C GLU A 69 -38.57 27.36 -4.24
N PRO A 70 -38.98 26.30 -4.97
CA PRO A 70 -39.07 26.35 -6.41
C PRO A 70 -40.18 27.29 -6.88
N LEU A 71 -39.85 28.12 -7.85
CA LEU A 71 -40.80 28.96 -8.59
C LEU A 71 -41.61 28.10 -9.55
N ALA A 72 -42.91 28.38 -9.65
CA ALA A 72 -43.77 27.81 -10.69
C ALA A 72 -43.29 28.31 -12.07
N PRO A 73 -42.99 27.41 -13.03
CA PRO A 73 -42.65 27.81 -14.39
C PRO A 73 -43.85 28.54 -15.03
N PRO A 74 -43.68 29.76 -15.56
CA PRO A 74 -44.79 30.49 -16.17
C PRO A 74 -45.25 29.82 -17.47
N ALA A 75 -46.56 29.87 -17.74
CA ALA A 75 -47.08 29.50 -19.05
C ALA A 75 -46.58 30.49 -20.13
N LEU A 76 -46.64 30.09 -21.41
CA LEU A 76 -46.07 30.87 -22.53
C LEU A 76 -46.56 32.33 -22.62
N ASP A 77 -47.81 32.58 -22.24
CA ASP A 77 -48.44 33.91 -22.27
C ASP A 77 -48.41 34.65 -20.93
N GLU A 78 -47.92 34.02 -19.87
CA GLU A 78 -47.78 34.63 -18.54
C GLU A 78 -46.53 35.53 -18.45
N PRO A 79 -46.50 36.51 -17.52
CA PRO A 79 -45.31 37.30 -17.26
C PRO A 79 -44.10 36.42 -16.94
N CYS A 80 -42.96 36.75 -17.55
CA CYS A 80 -41.74 36.00 -17.34
C CYS A 80 -41.26 36.08 -15.88
N TRP A 81 -40.85 34.93 -15.33
CA TRP A 81 -40.30 34.82 -13.98
C TRP A 81 -39.03 35.65 -13.73
N CYS A 82 -38.38 36.19 -14.78
CA CYS A 82 -37.24 37.09 -14.62
C CYS A 82 -37.64 38.54 -14.29
N ASP A 83 -38.94 38.81 -14.11
CA ASP A 83 -39.51 40.11 -13.76
C ASP A 83 -39.22 41.20 -14.80
N SER A 84 -39.20 40.81 -16.09
CA SER A 84 -39.04 41.74 -17.22
C SER A 84 -40.35 42.39 -17.65
N GLY A 85 -41.50 41.87 -17.18
CA GLY A 85 -42.83 42.28 -17.61
C GLY A 85 -43.26 41.77 -19.00
N HIS A 86 -42.38 41.08 -19.73
CA HIS A 86 -42.71 40.47 -21.02
C HIS A 86 -43.34 39.07 -20.87
N PRO A 87 -44.20 38.63 -21.82
CA PRO A 87 -44.68 37.25 -21.86
C PRO A 87 -43.51 36.26 -21.96
N TYR A 88 -43.56 35.15 -21.23
CA TYR A 88 -42.47 34.17 -21.13
C TYR A 88 -41.96 33.70 -22.49
N ARG A 89 -42.87 33.42 -23.45
CA ARG A 89 -42.54 32.99 -24.83
C ARG A 89 -41.68 33.98 -25.64
N ARG A 90 -41.62 35.25 -25.22
CA ARG A 90 -40.84 36.33 -25.87
C ARG A 90 -39.67 36.81 -24.99
N CYS A 91 -39.38 36.10 -23.91
CA CYS A 91 -38.35 36.46 -22.95
C CYS A 91 -37.46 35.24 -22.66
N CYS A 92 -37.36 34.78 -21.41
CA CYS A 92 -36.45 33.69 -21.06
C CYS A 92 -36.72 32.37 -21.81
N ALA A 93 -37.93 32.13 -22.34
CA ALA A 93 -38.20 30.92 -23.14
C ALA A 93 -37.48 30.91 -24.50
N THR A 94 -37.06 32.07 -25.03
CA THR A 94 -36.33 32.14 -26.30
C THR A 94 -34.82 31.95 -26.12
N VAL A 95 -34.34 31.93 -24.88
CA VAL A 95 -32.91 31.80 -24.57
C VAL A 95 -32.56 30.31 -24.57
N ALA A 96 -31.69 29.90 -25.47
CA ALA A 96 -31.12 28.57 -25.49
C ALA A 96 -29.83 28.54 -24.65
N PHE A 97 -29.74 27.61 -23.70
CA PHE A 97 -28.50 27.43 -22.94
C PHE A 97 -27.46 26.67 -23.79
N PRO A 98 -26.18 27.07 -23.75
CA PRO A 98 -25.10 26.36 -24.45
C PRO A 98 -24.92 24.90 -24.00
N GLY A 99 -25.40 24.56 -22.79
CA GLY A 99 -25.45 23.20 -22.25
C GLY A 99 -26.47 23.09 -21.11
N GLY A 100 -26.68 21.87 -20.60
CA GLY A 100 -27.57 21.63 -19.48
C GLY A 100 -27.08 22.27 -18.17
N VAL A 101 -28.02 22.56 -17.26
CA VAL A 101 -27.73 22.99 -15.89
C VAL A 101 -27.95 21.80 -14.96
N PRO A 102 -26.91 21.25 -14.31
CA PRO A 102 -27.06 20.09 -13.44
C PRO A 102 -28.01 20.39 -12.27
N ALA A 103 -28.93 19.48 -11.96
CA ALA A 103 -29.97 19.69 -10.96
C ALA A 103 -29.43 19.80 -9.52
N HIS A 104 -28.23 19.27 -9.27
CA HIS A 104 -27.56 19.22 -7.98
C HIS A 104 -26.53 20.34 -7.78
N LEU A 105 -26.30 21.19 -8.79
CA LEU A 105 -25.22 22.18 -8.82
C LEU A 105 -25.25 23.11 -7.60
N MET A 106 -26.40 23.69 -7.28
CA MET A 106 -26.52 24.65 -6.18
C MET A 106 -26.39 23.99 -4.80
N TRP A 107 -26.75 22.71 -4.69
CA TRP A 107 -26.48 21.90 -3.51
C TRP A 107 -24.99 21.63 -3.35
N MET A 108 -24.31 21.17 -4.41
CA MET A 108 -22.87 20.94 -4.41
C MET A 108 -22.10 22.20 -3.98
N LEU A 109 -22.40 23.35 -4.60
CA LEU A 109 -21.76 24.62 -4.25
C LEU A 109 -22.04 25.03 -2.80
N SER A 110 -23.26 24.79 -2.30
CA SER A 110 -23.61 25.07 -0.90
C SER A 110 -22.83 24.19 0.08
N LEU A 111 -22.70 22.90 -0.21
CA LEU A 111 -21.92 21.94 0.58
C LEU A 111 -20.43 22.31 0.60
N CYS A 112 -19.89 22.80 -0.54
CA CYS A 112 -18.52 23.32 -0.64
C CYS A 112 -18.30 24.57 0.24
N GLN A 113 -19.33 25.39 0.48
CA GLN A 113 -19.22 26.59 1.32
C GLN A 113 -19.48 26.34 2.82
N TRP A 114 -20.41 25.46 3.18
CA TRP A 114 -20.81 25.27 4.59
C TRP A 114 -19.77 24.55 5.44
N ARG A 115 -19.58 25.02 6.68
CA ARG A 115 -18.60 24.48 7.62
C ARG A 115 -19.22 24.23 9.00
N GLY A 116 -18.59 23.37 9.79
CA GLY A 116 -18.90 23.16 11.20
C GLY A 116 -20.36 22.76 11.45
N PRO A 117 -21.06 23.39 12.40
CA PRO A 117 -22.45 23.03 12.75
C PRO A 117 -23.42 23.11 11.58
N ARG A 118 -23.23 24.07 10.66
CA ARG A 118 -24.14 24.26 9.53
C ARG A 118 -24.07 23.09 8.54
N LEU A 119 -22.86 22.59 8.27
CA LEU A 119 -22.69 21.43 7.39
C LEU A 119 -23.36 20.19 8.02
N ARG A 120 -23.14 19.96 9.32
CA ARG A 120 -23.77 18.82 10.03
C ARG A 120 -25.28 18.90 9.99
N ALA A 121 -25.84 20.07 10.30
CA ALA A 121 -27.29 20.29 10.23
C ALA A 121 -27.85 20.02 8.83
N ALA A 122 -27.14 20.41 7.77
CA ALA A 122 -27.57 20.13 6.40
C ALA A 122 -27.56 18.62 6.08
N LEU A 123 -26.55 17.89 6.54
CA LEU A 123 -26.44 16.43 6.33
C LEU A 123 -27.50 15.66 7.13
N GLU A 124 -27.80 16.09 8.36
CA GLU A 124 -28.84 15.50 9.21
C GLU A 124 -30.26 15.60 8.60
N ARG A 125 -30.49 16.54 7.68
CA ARG A 125 -31.78 16.66 6.97
C ARG A 125 -31.95 15.66 5.84
N GLU A 126 -30.86 15.06 5.35
CA GLU A 126 -30.88 14.10 4.24
C GLU A 126 -31.53 14.64 2.94
N LEU A 127 -31.60 15.96 2.79
CA LEU A 127 -32.17 16.64 1.60
C LEU A 127 -31.14 16.82 0.47
N ALA A 128 -29.85 16.67 0.78
CA ALA A 128 -28.79 16.80 -0.21
C ALA A 128 -28.88 15.66 -1.24
N PRO A 129 -28.83 15.97 -2.55
CA PRO A 129 -28.72 14.95 -3.59
C PRO A 129 -27.41 14.17 -3.50
N ASP A 130 -27.45 12.88 -3.80
CA ASP A 130 -26.27 11.99 -3.69
C ASP A 130 -25.13 12.45 -4.61
N GLN A 131 -25.45 12.89 -5.83
CA GLN A 131 -24.45 13.48 -6.75
C GLN A 131 -23.78 14.74 -6.17
N ALA A 132 -24.51 15.57 -5.41
CA ALA A 132 -23.92 16.74 -4.76
C ALA A 132 -22.98 16.37 -3.61
N LEU A 133 -23.33 15.33 -2.83
CA LEU A 133 -22.47 14.80 -1.77
C LEU A 133 -21.18 14.22 -2.35
N LEU A 134 -21.29 13.47 -3.44
CA LEU A 134 -20.16 12.90 -4.17
C LEU A 134 -19.21 14.01 -4.64
N GLU A 135 -19.69 14.94 -5.47
CA GLU A 135 -18.84 15.98 -6.06
C GLU A 135 -18.24 16.90 -4.98
N ALA A 136 -19.03 17.34 -4.00
CA ALA A 136 -18.51 18.18 -2.92
C ALA A 136 -17.50 17.43 -2.03
N GLY A 137 -17.70 16.14 -1.82
CA GLY A 137 -16.79 15.27 -1.07
C GLY A 137 -15.45 15.10 -1.76
N VAL A 138 -15.47 14.82 -3.07
CA VAL A 138 -14.28 14.72 -3.92
C VAL A 138 -13.51 16.05 -3.96
N ILE A 139 -14.20 17.16 -4.25
CA ILE A 139 -13.58 18.50 -4.28
C ILE A 139 -12.93 18.82 -2.91
N ALA A 140 -13.59 18.46 -1.81
CA ALA A 140 -13.04 18.68 -0.47
C ALA A 140 -11.78 17.82 -0.22
N ALA A 141 -11.73 16.59 -0.74
CA ALA A 141 -10.58 15.72 -0.62
C ALA A 141 -9.38 16.28 -1.40
N GLU A 142 -9.59 16.64 -2.67
CA GLU A 142 -8.57 17.24 -3.55
C GLU A 142 -8.06 18.59 -3.01
N SER A 143 -8.94 19.35 -2.34
CA SER A 143 -8.57 20.62 -1.71
C SER A 143 -7.89 20.47 -0.33
N GLY A 144 -7.57 19.25 0.10
CA GLY A 144 -6.94 18.97 1.40
C GLY A 144 -7.85 19.17 2.62
N GLN A 145 -9.16 19.34 2.44
CA GLN A 145 -10.14 19.52 3.52
C GLN A 145 -10.63 18.16 4.05
N LEU A 146 -9.70 17.33 4.52
CA LEU A 146 -9.89 15.90 4.83
C LEU A 146 -11.10 15.61 5.74
N GLY A 147 -11.27 16.40 6.82
CA GLY A 147 -12.39 16.20 7.74
C GLY A 147 -13.77 16.51 7.14
N ARG A 148 -13.84 17.39 6.13
CA ARG A 148 -15.09 17.68 5.41
C ARG A 148 -15.37 16.63 4.36
N ALA A 149 -14.34 16.25 3.61
CA ALA A 149 -14.42 15.15 2.65
C ALA A 149 -14.97 13.89 3.32
N GLN A 150 -14.41 13.53 4.48
CA GLN A 150 -14.88 12.39 5.27
C GLN A 150 -16.38 12.49 5.61
N LEU A 151 -16.86 13.63 6.13
CA LEU A 151 -18.27 13.80 6.50
C LEU A 151 -19.22 13.69 5.30
N LEU A 152 -18.85 14.29 4.17
CA LEU A 152 -19.66 14.30 2.95
C LEU A 152 -19.76 12.90 2.34
N LEU A 153 -18.64 12.19 2.25
CA LEU A 153 -18.57 10.84 1.70
C LEU A 153 -19.17 9.81 2.66
N GLU A 154 -19.02 9.96 3.98
CA GLU A 154 -19.75 9.15 4.98
C GLU A 154 -21.26 9.29 4.79
N ALA A 155 -21.77 10.51 4.59
CA ALA A 155 -23.18 10.75 4.36
C ALA A 155 -23.67 10.14 3.03
N LEU A 156 -22.83 10.16 1.98
CA LEU A 156 -23.13 9.49 0.71
C LEU A 156 -23.30 7.97 0.91
N PHE A 157 -22.30 7.31 1.49
CA PHE A 157 -22.30 5.84 1.61
C PHE A 157 -23.19 5.29 2.73
N ALA A 158 -23.66 6.14 3.65
CA ALA A 158 -24.73 5.78 4.57
C ALA A 158 -26.07 5.50 3.84
N ARG A 159 -26.25 6.05 2.63
CA ARG A 159 -27.49 5.99 1.84
C ARG A 159 -27.39 4.96 0.70
N ALA A 160 -27.10 3.71 1.07
CA ALA A 160 -26.70 2.63 0.15
C ALA A 160 -27.65 2.33 -1.02
N ASP A 161 -28.91 2.78 -0.97
CA ASP A 161 -29.94 2.40 -1.94
C ASP A 161 -29.84 3.11 -3.31
N ASN A 162 -29.19 4.28 -3.41
CA ASN A 162 -29.10 5.07 -4.65
C ASN A 162 -27.72 5.70 -4.85
N VAL A 163 -26.70 4.87 -5.01
CA VAL A 163 -25.34 5.36 -5.32
C VAL A 163 -25.32 5.95 -6.74
N PRO A 164 -24.67 7.11 -6.99
CA PRO A 164 -24.53 7.72 -8.31
C PRO A 164 -23.76 6.86 -9.34
N ALA A 165 -23.38 7.47 -10.47
CA ALA A 165 -22.71 6.78 -11.57
C ALA A 165 -21.49 5.94 -11.11
N PRO A 166 -21.24 4.74 -11.70
CA PRO A 166 -20.26 3.78 -11.19
C PRO A 166 -18.85 4.36 -10.99
N VAL A 167 -18.26 4.92 -12.04
CA VAL A 167 -16.87 5.43 -12.04
C VAL A 167 -16.62 6.46 -10.94
N GLN A 168 -17.53 7.42 -10.79
CA GLN A 168 -17.40 8.50 -9.80
C GLN A 168 -17.57 7.98 -8.38
N SER A 169 -18.42 6.96 -8.22
CA SER A 169 -18.73 6.38 -6.92
C SER A 169 -17.63 5.42 -6.44
N GLU A 170 -16.98 4.70 -7.35
CA GLU A 170 -15.77 3.92 -7.05
C GLU A 170 -14.65 4.84 -6.58
N TYR A 171 -14.37 5.90 -7.33
CA TYR A 171 -13.37 6.89 -6.92
C TYR A 171 -13.69 7.50 -5.54
N ALA A 172 -14.94 7.92 -5.31
CA ALA A 172 -15.35 8.45 -4.00
C ALA A 172 -15.21 7.42 -2.86
N PHE A 173 -15.46 6.15 -3.14
CA PHE A 173 -15.30 5.05 -2.19
C PHE A 173 -13.83 4.84 -1.83
N GLU A 174 -12.95 4.80 -2.83
CA GLU A 174 -11.50 4.67 -2.66
C GLU A 174 -10.94 5.83 -1.86
N ARG A 175 -11.29 7.06 -2.22
CA ARG A 175 -10.87 8.27 -1.49
C ARG A 175 -11.32 8.24 -0.03
N LEU A 176 -12.55 7.83 0.27
CA LEU A 176 -13.00 7.72 1.67
C LEU A 176 -12.21 6.66 2.44
N ALA A 177 -11.94 5.52 1.79
CA ALA A 177 -11.21 4.44 2.42
C ALA A 177 -9.73 4.79 2.65
N GLU A 178 -9.10 5.58 1.76
CA GLU A 178 -7.77 6.19 1.95
C GLU A 178 -7.77 7.21 3.08
N LEU A 179 -8.75 8.11 3.13
CA LEU A 179 -8.91 9.07 4.22
C LEU A 179 -9.01 8.40 5.60
N TYR A 180 -9.65 7.23 5.68
CA TYR A 180 -9.66 6.45 6.92
C TYR A 180 -8.29 5.88 7.26
N GLN A 181 -7.53 5.43 6.27
CA GLN A 181 -6.19 4.88 6.48
C GLN A 181 -5.21 5.96 6.94
N GLU A 182 -5.16 7.10 6.24
CA GLU A 182 -4.34 8.27 6.60
C GLU A 182 -4.60 8.77 8.03
N ARG A 183 -5.83 8.62 8.51
CA ARG A 183 -6.27 9.08 9.84
C ARG A 183 -6.29 7.98 10.91
N GLY A 184 -5.87 6.75 10.59
CA GLY A 184 -5.84 5.62 11.52
C GLY A 184 -7.22 5.07 11.91
N PHE A 185 -8.28 5.33 11.14
CA PHE A 185 -9.64 4.88 11.39
C PHE A 185 -9.95 3.48 10.82
N HIS A 186 -9.11 2.49 11.16
CA HIS A 186 -9.21 1.12 10.63
C HIS A 186 -10.59 0.45 10.84
N ARG A 187 -11.26 0.72 11.98
CA ARG A 187 -12.61 0.16 12.25
C ARG A 187 -13.67 0.72 11.31
N LYS A 188 -13.59 2.01 10.97
CA LYS A 188 -14.52 2.63 10.02
C LYS A 188 -14.26 2.14 8.60
N GLN A 189 -12.99 1.98 8.23
CA GLN A 189 -12.61 1.41 6.95
C GLN A 189 -13.16 -0.02 6.77
N ALA A 190 -12.99 -0.88 7.77
CA ALA A 190 -13.56 -2.23 7.75
C ALA A 190 -15.09 -2.21 7.60
N ALA A 191 -15.78 -1.36 8.37
CA ALA A 191 -17.23 -1.22 8.28
C ALA A 191 -17.71 -0.70 6.90
N LEU A 192 -16.97 0.20 6.28
CA LEU A 192 -17.24 0.69 4.92
C LEU A 192 -17.13 -0.45 3.89
N ILE A 193 -16.05 -1.23 3.96
CA ILE A 193 -15.82 -2.41 3.10
C ILE A 193 -16.92 -3.45 3.32
N ASP A 194 -17.23 -3.80 4.56
CA ASP A 194 -18.28 -4.77 4.89
C ASP A 194 -19.66 -4.32 4.39
N SER A 195 -19.98 -3.03 4.52
CA SER A 195 -21.22 -2.44 4.00
C SER A 195 -21.29 -2.58 2.48
N ALA A 196 -20.22 -2.21 1.76
CA ALA A 196 -20.15 -2.34 0.31
C ALA A 196 -20.32 -3.80 -0.14
N LEU A 197 -19.66 -4.75 0.53
CA LEU A 197 -19.78 -6.19 0.25
C LEU A 197 -21.20 -6.72 0.47
N GLY A 198 -21.88 -6.28 1.53
CA GLY A 198 -23.19 -6.78 1.93
C GLY A 198 -24.34 -6.19 1.11
N HIS A 199 -24.30 -4.90 0.83
CA HIS A 199 -25.45 -4.15 0.30
C HIS A 199 -25.13 -3.34 -0.96
N GLY A 200 -23.84 -3.23 -1.34
CA GLY A 200 -23.43 -2.43 -2.48
C GLY A 200 -23.75 -3.05 -3.85
N PRO A 201 -23.86 -2.22 -4.91
CA PRO A 201 -23.90 -2.68 -6.29
C PRO A 201 -22.61 -3.43 -6.67
N ALA A 202 -22.65 -4.17 -7.78
CA ALA A 202 -21.55 -5.06 -8.19
C ALA A 202 -20.20 -4.34 -8.32
N PHE A 203 -20.21 -3.10 -8.80
CA PHE A 203 -19.01 -2.28 -9.02
C PHE A 203 -18.35 -1.88 -7.69
N LEU A 204 -19.12 -1.40 -6.69
CA LEU A 204 -18.60 -1.14 -5.33
C LEU A 204 -18.14 -2.41 -4.61
N ARG A 205 -18.83 -3.54 -4.83
CA ARG A 205 -18.36 -4.83 -4.33
C ARG A 205 -17.03 -5.23 -4.94
N GLY A 206 -16.83 -4.95 -6.23
CA GLY A 206 -15.56 -5.10 -6.94
C GLY A 206 -14.45 -4.31 -6.25
N ALA A 207 -14.59 -2.99 -6.19
CA ALA A 207 -13.64 -2.09 -5.53
C ALA A 207 -13.34 -2.50 -4.07
N ALA A 208 -14.36 -2.90 -3.30
CA ALA A 208 -14.17 -3.39 -1.94
C ALA A 208 -13.34 -4.69 -1.87
N LEU A 209 -13.57 -5.62 -2.80
CA LEU A 209 -12.81 -6.87 -2.88
C LEU A 209 -11.38 -6.64 -3.36
N GLU A 210 -11.16 -5.73 -4.30
CA GLU A 210 -9.82 -5.35 -4.78
C GLU A 210 -8.97 -4.81 -3.62
N ARG A 211 -9.53 -3.91 -2.82
CA ARG A 211 -8.86 -3.40 -1.60
C ARG A 211 -8.55 -4.50 -0.60
N LEU A 212 -9.45 -5.46 -0.41
CA LEU A 212 -9.19 -6.62 0.47
C LEU A 212 -8.06 -7.49 -0.08
N VAL A 213 -8.00 -7.73 -1.38
CA VAL A 213 -6.89 -8.47 -2.00
C VAL A 213 -5.58 -7.75 -1.70
N LEU A 214 -5.48 -6.45 -1.98
CA LEU A 214 -4.28 -5.66 -1.74
C LEU A 214 -3.88 -5.65 -0.26
N ALA A 215 -4.83 -5.41 0.65
CA ALA A 215 -4.56 -5.43 2.09
C ALA A 215 -4.06 -6.81 2.57
N HIS A 216 -4.64 -7.90 2.05
CA HIS A 216 -4.17 -9.24 2.37
C HIS A 216 -2.77 -9.52 1.79
N LEU A 217 -2.47 -9.05 0.58
CA LEU A 217 -1.13 -9.15 -0.02
C LEU A 217 -0.08 -8.36 0.79
N GLU A 218 -0.41 -7.16 1.27
CA GLU A 218 0.45 -6.37 2.16
C GLU A 218 0.75 -7.09 3.48
N SER A 219 -0.28 -7.72 4.07
CA SER A 219 -0.14 -8.49 5.32
C SER A 219 0.41 -9.92 5.15
N ASP A 220 0.71 -10.32 3.91
CA ASP A 220 1.15 -11.68 3.52
C ASP A 220 0.15 -12.81 3.85
N ASP A 221 -1.14 -12.49 3.96
CA ASP A 221 -2.20 -13.48 4.13
C ASP A 221 -2.67 -13.98 2.75
N LEU A 222 -1.84 -14.79 2.11
CA LEU A 222 -2.09 -15.28 0.74
C LEU A 222 -3.37 -16.14 0.63
N GLU A 223 -3.76 -16.83 1.70
CA GLU A 223 -5.01 -17.61 1.73
C GLU A 223 -6.23 -16.69 1.64
N SER A 224 -6.28 -15.67 2.50
CA SER A 224 -7.36 -14.68 2.47
C SER A 224 -7.33 -13.84 1.20
N ALA A 225 -6.14 -13.49 0.69
CA ALA A 225 -5.98 -12.78 -0.59
C ALA A 225 -6.60 -13.60 -1.75
N ARG A 226 -6.34 -14.92 -1.78
CA ARG A 226 -6.92 -15.81 -2.79
C ARG A 226 -8.43 -15.94 -2.67
N ASP A 227 -8.98 -16.06 -1.47
CA ASP A 227 -10.45 -16.09 -1.27
C ASP A 227 -11.11 -14.79 -1.74
N ALA A 228 -10.57 -13.65 -1.34
CA ALA A 228 -11.03 -12.33 -1.77
C ALA A 228 -10.95 -12.18 -3.29
N PHE A 229 -9.84 -12.60 -3.91
CA PHE A 229 -9.68 -12.58 -5.36
C PHE A 229 -10.71 -13.46 -6.08
N MET A 230 -10.95 -14.67 -5.60
CA MET A 230 -11.97 -15.56 -6.19
C MET A 230 -13.38 -14.99 -6.08
N ARG A 231 -13.67 -14.23 -5.02
CA ARG A 231 -14.93 -13.48 -4.88
C ARG A 231 -14.98 -12.30 -5.85
N ALA A 232 -13.87 -11.59 -6.06
CA ALA A 232 -13.75 -10.49 -7.01
C ALA A 232 -14.03 -10.99 -8.44
N LEU A 233 -13.38 -12.08 -8.84
CA LEU A 233 -13.56 -12.73 -10.13
C LEU A 233 -15.01 -13.13 -10.43
N ARG A 234 -15.79 -13.52 -9.43
CA ARG A 234 -17.22 -13.83 -9.61
C ARG A 234 -18.09 -12.58 -9.71
N THR A 235 -17.65 -11.48 -9.11
CA THR A 235 -18.43 -10.23 -9.02
C THR A 235 -18.22 -9.35 -10.24
N ILE A 236 -16.98 -9.25 -10.72
CA ILE A 236 -16.55 -8.38 -11.82
C ILE A 236 -15.66 -9.15 -12.83
N PRO A 237 -16.16 -10.21 -13.49
CA PRO A 237 -15.34 -11.20 -14.20
C PRO A 237 -14.53 -10.68 -15.41
N ASP A 238 -14.85 -9.50 -15.92
CA ASP A 238 -14.21 -8.90 -17.09
C ASP A 238 -13.48 -7.59 -16.76
N ALA A 239 -13.30 -7.28 -15.47
CA ALA A 239 -12.57 -6.09 -15.05
C ALA A 239 -11.05 -6.25 -15.26
N PRO A 240 -10.38 -5.30 -15.95
CA PRO A 240 -8.94 -5.36 -16.24
C PRO A 240 -8.06 -5.47 -14.99
N VAL A 241 -8.45 -4.81 -13.89
CA VAL A 241 -7.77 -4.85 -12.59
C VAL A 241 -7.54 -6.26 -12.05
N LEU A 242 -8.40 -7.22 -12.41
CA LEU A 242 -8.23 -8.62 -12.00
C LEU A 242 -6.96 -9.26 -12.60
N ALA A 243 -6.53 -8.82 -13.78
CA ALA A 243 -5.30 -9.32 -14.39
C ALA A 243 -4.08 -8.94 -13.57
N TYR A 244 -4.04 -7.69 -13.09
CA TYR A 244 -3.01 -7.17 -12.21
C TYR A 244 -3.01 -7.88 -10.85
N LEU A 245 -4.18 -7.99 -10.20
CA LEU A 245 -4.30 -8.64 -8.89
C LEU A 245 -3.92 -10.13 -8.91
N GLU A 246 -4.35 -10.87 -9.95
CA GLU A 246 -3.97 -12.28 -10.10
C GLU A 246 -2.45 -12.42 -10.27
N THR A 247 -1.85 -11.50 -11.04
CA THR A 247 -0.41 -11.49 -11.29
C THR A 247 0.37 -11.25 -10.00
N MET A 248 0.01 -10.23 -9.20
CA MET A 248 0.63 -9.98 -7.90
C MET A 248 0.54 -11.19 -6.97
N LEU A 249 -0.65 -11.79 -6.86
CA LEU A 249 -0.89 -12.96 -6.02
C LEU A 249 0.01 -14.13 -6.44
N LEU A 250 0.09 -14.43 -7.73
CA LEU A 250 0.91 -15.51 -8.25
C LEU A 250 2.41 -15.26 -8.06
N LEU A 251 2.86 -14.01 -8.15
CA LEU A 251 4.25 -13.65 -7.89
C LEU A 251 4.61 -13.75 -6.41
N GLN A 252 3.73 -13.33 -5.50
CA GLN A 252 3.89 -13.54 -4.06
C GLN A 252 3.95 -15.03 -3.70
N GLU A 253 3.19 -15.88 -4.41
CA GLU A 253 3.26 -17.33 -4.29
C GLU A 253 4.52 -17.97 -4.92
N GLY A 254 5.37 -17.19 -5.58
CA GLY A 254 6.56 -17.68 -6.29
C GLY A 254 6.26 -18.40 -7.61
N GLN A 255 5.05 -18.27 -8.15
CA GLN A 255 4.59 -18.93 -9.39
C GLN A 255 4.78 -18.02 -10.62
N GLN A 256 6.02 -17.56 -10.88
CA GLN A 256 6.34 -16.60 -11.95
C GLN A 256 5.82 -17.00 -13.33
N GLU A 257 6.08 -18.23 -13.75
CA GLU A 257 5.67 -18.70 -15.09
C GLU A 257 4.15 -18.80 -15.23
N LYS A 258 3.45 -19.14 -14.15
CA LYS A 258 1.98 -19.14 -14.14
C LYS A 258 1.42 -17.72 -14.17
N ALA A 259 2.05 -16.77 -13.49
CA ALA A 259 1.68 -15.36 -13.55
C ALA A 259 1.69 -14.85 -14.99
N ARG A 260 2.78 -15.13 -15.73
CA ARG A 260 2.91 -14.81 -17.16
C ARG A 260 1.81 -15.44 -18.02
N GLN A 261 1.55 -16.73 -17.82
CA GLN A 261 0.49 -17.44 -18.56
C GLN A 261 -0.92 -16.90 -18.27
N ARG A 262 -1.19 -16.52 -17.01
CA ARG A 262 -2.48 -15.95 -16.61
C ARG A 262 -2.66 -14.52 -17.12
N ALA A 263 -1.62 -13.69 -17.08
CA ALA A 263 -1.64 -12.36 -17.69
C ALA A 263 -1.89 -12.42 -19.21
N ASP A 264 -1.22 -13.33 -19.93
CA ASP A 264 -1.45 -13.57 -21.36
C ASP A 264 -2.88 -14.06 -21.66
N PHE A 265 -3.45 -14.90 -20.78
CA PHE A 265 -4.85 -15.28 -20.87
C PHE A 265 -5.79 -14.07 -20.71
N TRP A 266 -5.54 -13.21 -19.71
CA TRP A 266 -6.32 -11.99 -19.50
C TRP A 266 -6.23 -11.03 -20.67
N TYR A 267 -5.02 -10.78 -21.19
CA TYR A 267 -4.81 -9.96 -22.36
C TYR A 267 -5.67 -10.43 -23.55
N ARG A 268 -5.61 -11.73 -23.89
CA ARG A 268 -6.40 -12.32 -24.99
C ARG A 268 -7.91 -12.28 -24.76
N ARG A 269 -8.35 -12.29 -23.50
CA ARG A 269 -9.76 -12.18 -23.12
C ARG A 269 -10.24 -10.73 -23.29
N LEU A 270 -9.52 -9.77 -22.72
CA LEU A 270 -9.84 -8.34 -22.72
C LEU A 270 -9.73 -7.73 -24.12
N LEU A 271 -8.80 -8.20 -24.96
CA LEU A 271 -8.66 -7.78 -26.36
C LEU A 271 -9.94 -7.98 -27.20
N ARG A 272 -10.84 -8.88 -26.77
CA ARG A 272 -12.11 -9.14 -27.46
C ARG A 272 -13.26 -8.28 -26.94
N SER A 273 -13.06 -7.54 -25.85
CA SER A 273 -14.03 -6.62 -25.29
C SER A 273 -13.90 -5.26 -25.97
N SER A 274 -15.02 -4.61 -26.30
CA SER A 274 -15.03 -3.26 -26.89
C SER A 274 -14.88 -2.15 -25.85
N ASP A 275 -14.97 -2.48 -24.57
CA ASP A 275 -15.25 -1.51 -23.49
C ASP A 275 -14.03 -1.26 -22.58
N VAL A 276 -12.86 -1.80 -22.92
CA VAL A 276 -11.62 -1.66 -22.13
C VAL A 276 -10.82 -0.48 -22.66
N ASP A 277 -10.29 0.35 -21.75
CA ASP A 277 -9.40 1.46 -22.11
C ASP A 277 -8.13 0.92 -22.81
N PRO A 278 -7.73 1.48 -23.98
CA PRO A 278 -6.45 1.15 -24.61
C PRO A 278 -5.23 1.20 -23.68
N ALA A 279 -5.20 2.12 -22.70
CA ALA A 279 -4.11 2.21 -21.73
C ALA A 279 -4.07 0.98 -20.80
N GLU A 280 -5.22 0.60 -20.22
CA GLU A 280 -5.36 -0.60 -19.38
C GLU A 280 -5.00 -1.87 -20.17
N LEU A 281 -5.46 -1.97 -21.41
CA LEU A 281 -5.14 -3.11 -22.26
C LEU A 281 -3.64 -3.19 -22.60
N GLY A 282 -2.99 -2.04 -22.79
CA GLY A 282 -1.54 -1.93 -22.96
C GLY A 282 -0.79 -2.43 -21.73
N PHE A 283 -1.21 -2.01 -20.53
CA PHE A 283 -0.62 -2.49 -19.29
C PHE A 283 -0.76 -4.01 -19.10
N VAL A 284 -1.93 -4.59 -19.39
CA VAL A 284 -2.12 -6.05 -19.32
C VAL A 284 -1.28 -6.79 -20.35
N HIS A 285 -1.01 -6.18 -21.51
CA HIS A 285 -0.07 -6.73 -22.49
C HIS A 285 1.36 -6.79 -21.94
N GLU A 286 1.82 -5.72 -21.29
CA GLU A 286 3.15 -5.67 -20.68
C GLU A 286 3.28 -6.72 -19.56
N LEU A 287 2.26 -6.87 -18.70
CA LEU A 287 2.20 -7.94 -17.70
C LEU A 287 2.33 -9.33 -18.33
N ALA A 288 1.78 -9.56 -19.52
CA ALA A 288 1.90 -10.83 -20.22
C ALA A 288 3.31 -11.13 -20.75
N VAL A 289 4.11 -10.08 -20.98
CA VAL A 289 5.50 -10.18 -21.46
C VAL A 289 6.46 -10.33 -20.27
N ASP A 290 6.42 -9.41 -19.33
CA ASP A 290 7.28 -9.37 -18.14
C ASP A 290 6.48 -8.94 -16.89
N PRO A 291 5.81 -9.89 -16.22
CA PRO A 291 4.96 -9.59 -15.07
C PRO A 291 5.70 -8.82 -13.97
N ALA A 292 6.91 -9.26 -13.61
CA ALA A 292 7.65 -8.66 -12.51
C ALA A 292 8.20 -7.29 -12.91
N GLY A 293 8.79 -7.16 -14.10
CA GLY A 293 9.30 -5.88 -14.59
C GLY A 293 8.22 -4.81 -14.71
N THR A 294 7.04 -5.17 -15.23
CA THR A 294 5.92 -4.24 -15.37
C THR A 294 5.37 -3.79 -14.02
N LEU A 295 5.18 -4.69 -13.05
CA LEU A 295 4.75 -4.31 -11.70
C LEU A 295 5.77 -3.42 -10.98
N ALA A 296 7.06 -3.70 -11.19
CA ALA A 296 8.11 -2.88 -10.62
C ALA A 296 8.15 -1.48 -11.26
N GLU A 297 7.97 -1.37 -12.57
CA GLU A 297 7.88 -0.07 -13.25
C GLU A 297 6.67 0.72 -12.75
N GLU A 298 5.50 0.09 -12.65
CA GLU A 298 4.28 0.73 -12.16
C GLU A 298 4.45 1.28 -10.74
N LEU A 299 5.02 0.49 -9.83
CA LEU A 299 5.27 0.95 -8.46
C LEU A 299 6.30 2.09 -8.41
N ILE A 300 7.31 2.06 -9.29
CA ILE A 300 8.31 3.12 -9.39
C ILE A 300 7.67 4.38 -9.95
N SER A 301 6.82 4.29 -10.97
CA SER A 301 6.26 5.45 -11.68
C SER A 301 5.05 6.08 -10.98
N SER A 302 4.34 5.33 -10.13
CA SER A 302 3.10 5.79 -9.48
C SER A 302 3.31 6.84 -8.39
N ASP A 303 4.49 6.88 -7.76
CA ASP A 303 4.80 7.83 -6.69
C ASP A 303 5.32 9.14 -7.29
N GLU A 304 4.49 10.19 -7.33
CA GLU A 304 4.82 11.46 -7.98
C GLU A 304 6.14 12.08 -7.47
N GLU A 305 6.46 11.91 -6.19
CA GLU A 305 7.66 12.46 -5.58
C GLU A 305 8.89 11.56 -5.83
N LEU A 306 8.71 10.24 -5.73
CA LEU A 306 9.82 9.28 -5.78
C LEU A 306 10.08 8.65 -7.15
N ALA A 307 9.21 8.88 -8.15
CA ALA A 307 9.34 8.24 -9.45
C ALA A 307 10.67 8.53 -10.15
N LEU A 308 11.04 9.81 -10.22
CA LEU A 308 12.32 10.21 -10.82
C LEU A 308 13.52 9.71 -9.99
N PRO A 309 13.59 9.93 -8.66
CA PRO A 309 14.67 9.41 -7.83
C PRO A 309 14.86 7.88 -7.92
N LEU A 310 13.78 7.09 -7.82
CA LEU A 310 13.85 5.62 -7.88
C LEU A 310 14.26 5.11 -9.27
N SER A 311 13.75 5.72 -10.34
CA SER A 311 14.14 5.36 -11.71
C SER A 311 15.61 5.65 -11.99
N ARG A 312 16.14 6.77 -11.48
CA ARG A 312 17.57 7.10 -11.52
C ARG A 312 18.41 6.12 -10.71
N LEU A 313 17.99 5.81 -9.47
CA LEU A 313 18.69 4.84 -8.64
C LEU A 313 18.77 3.48 -9.35
N ARG A 314 17.66 2.95 -9.87
CA ARG A 314 17.64 1.70 -10.64
C ARG A 314 18.65 1.71 -11.78
N SER A 315 18.68 2.79 -12.55
CA SER A 315 19.62 2.97 -13.66
C SER A 315 21.09 3.00 -13.20
N THR A 316 21.35 3.64 -12.06
CA THR A 316 22.67 3.68 -11.42
C THR A 316 23.10 2.30 -10.92
N LEU A 317 22.20 1.58 -10.23
CA LEU A 317 22.47 0.23 -9.71
C LEU A 317 22.75 -0.77 -10.84
N ALA A 318 22.00 -0.70 -11.94
CA ALA A 318 22.21 -1.56 -13.11
C ALA A 318 23.60 -1.37 -13.76
N ARG A 319 24.22 -0.20 -13.58
CA ARG A 319 25.54 0.17 -14.11
C ARG A 319 26.64 0.13 -13.06
N LEU A 320 26.37 -0.36 -11.84
CA LEU A 320 27.37 -0.44 -10.79
C LEU A 320 28.59 -1.22 -11.29
N PRO A 321 29.80 -0.64 -11.24
CA PRO A 321 31.00 -1.35 -11.67
C PRO A 321 31.24 -2.58 -10.80
N SER A 322 32.02 -3.53 -11.31
CA SER A 322 32.52 -4.62 -10.46
C SER A 322 33.33 -4.02 -9.32
N ALA A 323 32.86 -4.16 -8.09
CA ALA A 323 33.49 -3.52 -6.94
C ALA A 323 34.84 -4.17 -6.63
N LEU A 324 35.83 -3.34 -6.30
CA LEU A 324 36.97 -3.81 -5.52
C LEU A 324 36.45 -4.27 -4.14
N PRO A 325 37.03 -5.34 -3.56
CA PRO A 325 36.70 -5.71 -2.19
C PRO A 325 37.00 -4.54 -1.24
N PRO A 326 36.24 -4.41 -0.14
CA PRO A 326 36.52 -3.41 0.87
C PRO A 326 37.94 -3.56 1.41
N THR A 327 38.49 -2.49 1.98
CA THR A 327 39.83 -2.54 2.58
C THR A 327 39.78 -3.43 3.82
N LEU A 328 40.35 -4.62 3.72
CA LEU A 328 40.43 -5.60 4.80
C LEU A 328 41.84 -5.61 5.37
N VAL A 329 41.95 -5.51 6.69
CA VAL A 329 43.21 -5.58 7.42
C VAL A 329 43.15 -6.77 8.37
N ALA A 330 44.31 -7.35 8.65
CA ALA A 330 44.43 -8.35 9.69
C ALA A 330 44.76 -7.69 11.03
N ASN A 331 43.92 -7.92 12.03
CA ASN A 331 44.15 -7.44 13.39
C ASN A 331 45.31 -8.20 14.07
N GLN A 332 45.61 -7.84 15.32
CA GLN A 332 46.68 -8.47 16.11
C GLN A 332 46.46 -9.96 16.36
N ALA A 333 45.20 -10.41 16.40
CA ALA A 333 44.83 -11.82 16.54
C ALA A 333 44.87 -12.60 15.20
N GLY A 334 45.26 -11.95 14.10
CA GLY A 334 45.29 -12.55 12.76
C GLY A 334 43.92 -12.68 12.10
N ARG A 335 42.86 -12.14 12.71
CA ARG A 335 41.50 -12.10 12.17
C ARG A 335 41.33 -10.91 11.24
N LEU A 336 40.40 -11.02 10.30
CA LEU A 336 40.10 -9.96 9.34
C LEU A 336 39.10 -8.98 9.91
N GLU A 337 39.41 -7.72 9.73
CA GLU A 337 38.54 -6.59 10.05
C GLU A 337 38.45 -5.64 8.85
N TYR A 338 37.24 -5.21 8.56
CA TYR A 338 36.96 -4.06 7.72
C TYR A 338 37.26 -2.81 8.53
N LEU A 339 38.13 -1.96 7.99
CA LEU A 339 38.42 -0.64 8.53
C LEU A 339 38.02 0.39 7.48
N PRO A 340 37.03 1.26 7.75
CA PRO A 340 36.62 2.31 6.84
C PRO A 340 37.80 3.19 6.47
N SER A 341 38.05 3.30 5.18
CA SER A 341 39.06 4.21 4.67
C SER A 341 38.62 5.67 4.89
N LYS A 342 39.56 6.62 4.79
CA LYS A 342 39.21 8.05 4.78
C LYS A 342 38.19 8.39 3.68
N LEU A 343 38.22 7.66 2.56
CA LEU A 343 37.25 7.81 1.48
C LEU A 343 35.87 7.28 1.89
N ASP A 344 35.80 6.11 2.52
CA ASP A 344 34.52 5.54 2.99
C ASP A 344 33.83 6.49 3.98
N GLY A 345 34.59 7.05 4.93
CA GLY A 345 34.09 8.03 5.89
C GLY A 345 33.66 9.35 5.22
N ALA A 346 34.40 9.82 4.21
CA ALA A 346 34.03 11.01 3.45
C ALA A 346 32.74 10.80 2.62
N TYR A 347 32.61 9.65 1.95
CA TYR A 347 31.41 9.28 1.20
C TYR A 347 30.19 9.13 2.12
N TYR A 348 30.36 8.46 3.26
CA TYR A 348 29.28 8.31 4.24
C TYR A 348 28.83 9.66 4.81
N THR A 349 29.79 10.53 5.16
CA THR A 349 29.47 11.88 5.68
C THR A 349 28.78 12.75 4.63
N ALA A 350 29.25 12.72 3.37
CA ALA A 350 28.63 13.46 2.28
C ALA A 350 27.18 12.98 2.02
N TRP A 351 26.97 11.66 1.97
CA TRP A 351 25.66 11.08 1.75
C TRP A 351 24.71 11.35 2.94
N SER A 352 25.15 11.08 4.16
CA SER A 352 24.32 11.29 5.37
C SER A 352 23.90 12.75 5.57
N SER A 353 24.69 13.72 5.09
CA SER A 353 24.28 15.13 5.08
C SER A 353 23.01 15.43 4.26
N GLN A 354 22.65 14.55 3.31
CA GLN A 354 21.46 14.68 2.46
C GLN A 354 20.19 14.13 3.13
N LEU A 355 20.30 13.40 4.24
CA LEU A 355 19.16 12.78 4.91
C LEU A 355 18.27 13.80 5.65
N GLY A 356 18.77 15.02 5.87
CA GLY A 356 18.09 16.05 6.65
C GLY A 356 18.14 15.80 8.17
N PRO A 357 17.59 16.70 8.99
CA PRO A 357 17.51 16.51 10.44
C PRO A 357 16.52 15.39 10.78
N ALA A 358 16.87 14.54 11.75
CA ALA A 358 15.94 13.55 12.30
C ALA A 358 14.74 14.27 12.98
N ASP A 359 13.51 13.87 12.66
CA ASP A 359 12.30 14.38 13.32
C ASP A 359 12.14 13.70 14.69
N PRO A 360 12.25 14.44 15.81
CA PRO A 360 12.12 13.86 17.15
C PRO A 360 10.70 13.42 17.52
N GLU A 361 9.66 13.76 16.74
CA GLU A 361 8.27 13.34 17.01
C GLU A 361 7.91 11.97 16.40
N GLN A 362 8.77 11.41 15.54
CA GLN A 362 8.61 10.07 14.97
C GLN A 362 9.46 9.06 15.74
N ASP A 363 8.89 8.46 16.79
CA ASP A 363 9.48 7.33 17.51
C ASP A 363 9.53 6.08 16.60
N GLY A 364 10.62 5.93 15.85
CA GLY A 364 10.91 4.77 15.03
C GLY A 364 12.36 4.78 14.55
N ILE A 365 12.94 3.60 14.30
CA ILE A 365 14.26 3.46 13.66
C ILE A 365 14.21 4.22 12.33
N ASN A 366 14.89 5.37 12.27
CA ASN A 366 15.31 6.12 11.09
C ASN A 366 14.40 5.90 9.87
N ASP A 367 13.24 6.59 9.80
CA ASP A 367 12.44 6.58 8.57
C ASP A 367 13.15 7.40 7.50
N LEU A 368 14.17 6.78 6.88
CA LEU A 368 14.96 7.33 5.78
C LEU A 368 14.07 7.75 4.60
N TRP A 369 12.78 7.37 4.58
CA TRP A 369 11.87 7.73 3.51
C TRP A 369 11.28 9.14 3.60
N HIS A 370 11.38 9.83 4.74
CA HIS A 370 10.84 11.18 4.89
C HIS A 370 11.42 12.21 3.90
N ASN A 371 12.73 12.13 3.62
CA ASN A 371 13.42 12.97 2.62
C ASN A 371 14.00 12.10 1.50
N ALA A 372 13.29 11.03 1.09
CA ALA A 372 13.82 10.06 0.14
C ALA A 372 14.24 10.64 -1.20
N SER A 373 13.50 11.64 -1.69
CA SER A 373 13.78 12.26 -2.99
C SER A 373 15.21 12.82 -3.06
N ASP A 374 15.63 13.57 -2.04
CA ASP A 374 16.92 14.26 -2.02
C ASP A 374 18.10 13.29 -1.98
N TRP A 375 18.10 12.33 -1.04
CA TRP A 375 19.24 11.42 -0.91
C TRP A 375 19.31 10.38 -2.02
N LEU A 376 18.17 9.97 -2.60
CA LEU A 376 18.13 9.07 -3.77
C LEU A 376 18.70 9.75 -5.03
N LEU A 377 18.35 11.03 -5.24
CA LEU A 377 18.91 11.84 -6.32
C LEU A 377 20.41 12.05 -6.12
N ALA A 378 20.85 12.40 -4.91
CA ALA A 378 22.26 12.61 -4.60
C ALA A 378 23.09 11.34 -4.82
N LEU A 379 22.59 10.15 -4.43
CA LEU A 379 23.25 8.87 -4.74
C LEU A 379 23.39 8.59 -6.24
N SER A 380 22.41 9.05 -7.03
CA SER A 380 22.44 8.89 -8.48
C SER A 380 23.40 9.88 -9.16
N GLU A 381 23.60 11.06 -8.56
CA GLU A 381 24.57 12.06 -9.00
C GLU A 381 26.01 11.71 -8.59
N HIS A 382 26.16 11.01 -7.47
CA HIS A 382 27.44 10.58 -6.91
C HIS A 382 27.52 9.04 -6.75
N PRO A 383 27.54 8.27 -7.86
CA PRO A 383 27.54 6.82 -7.82
C PRO A 383 28.77 6.21 -7.13
N GLU A 384 29.87 6.98 -6.98
CA GLU A 384 31.04 6.59 -6.22
C GLU A 384 30.75 6.32 -4.73
N TRP A 385 29.72 6.93 -4.15
CA TRP A 385 29.34 6.71 -2.75
C TRP A 385 28.89 5.26 -2.51
N LEU A 386 28.32 4.61 -3.53
CA LEU A 386 27.90 3.21 -3.50
C LEU A 386 29.08 2.22 -3.47
N SER A 387 30.33 2.70 -3.44
CA SER A 387 31.50 1.87 -3.14
C SER A 387 31.72 1.63 -1.65
N SER A 388 31.17 2.49 -0.78
CA SER A 388 31.34 2.41 0.68
C SER A 388 30.38 1.38 1.30
N PRO A 389 30.88 0.38 2.04
CA PRO A 389 30.03 -0.52 2.83
C PRO A 389 29.07 0.20 3.78
N LEU A 390 29.49 1.34 4.35
CA LEU A 390 28.67 2.13 5.28
C LEU A 390 27.44 2.76 4.60
N VAL A 391 27.56 3.16 3.33
CA VAL A 391 26.43 3.69 2.56
C VAL A 391 25.52 2.55 2.10
N LEU A 392 26.11 1.43 1.65
CA LEU A 392 25.34 0.29 1.15
C LEU A 392 24.51 -0.41 2.23
N GLN A 393 24.98 -0.49 3.47
CA GLN A 393 24.18 -1.09 4.55
C GLN A 393 22.87 -0.31 4.78
N GLU A 394 22.94 1.02 4.85
CA GLU A 394 21.80 1.88 5.15
C GLU A 394 20.84 1.90 3.94
N LEU A 395 21.40 1.98 2.72
CA LEU A 395 20.61 1.88 1.50
C LEU A 395 19.85 0.55 1.43
N ALA A 396 20.53 -0.57 1.66
CA ALA A 396 19.89 -1.88 1.60
C ALA A 396 18.84 -2.05 2.71
N MET A 397 19.09 -1.51 3.90
CA MET A 397 18.13 -1.52 5.00
C MET A 397 16.88 -0.71 4.62
N ALA A 398 17.03 0.51 4.09
CA ALA A 398 15.94 1.35 3.62
C ALA A 398 15.13 0.66 2.50
N LEU A 399 15.81 0.08 1.51
CA LEU A 399 15.14 -0.65 0.43
C LEU A 399 14.41 -1.89 0.96
N SER A 400 15.00 -2.63 1.90
CA SER A 400 14.38 -3.82 2.50
C SER A 400 13.13 -3.47 3.31
N SER A 401 13.11 -2.33 4.01
CA SER A 401 11.95 -1.92 4.80
C SER A 401 10.76 -1.55 3.93
N ARG A 402 10.98 -0.88 2.79
CA ARG A 402 9.91 -0.47 1.87
C ARG A 402 9.50 -1.55 0.86
N PHE A 403 10.47 -2.26 0.31
CA PHE A 403 10.26 -3.14 -0.85
C PHE A 403 10.50 -4.63 -0.55
N GLY A 404 10.99 -5.00 0.62
CA GLY A 404 11.37 -6.40 0.92
C GLY A 404 10.21 -7.39 0.90
N SER A 405 8.97 -6.91 1.08
CA SER A 405 7.76 -7.72 0.96
C SER A 405 7.33 -7.95 -0.49
N LEU A 406 7.94 -7.28 -1.48
CA LEU A 406 7.51 -7.23 -2.88
C LEU A 406 8.48 -8.02 -3.78
N PRO A 407 8.12 -9.24 -4.23
CA PRO A 407 9.00 -10.11 -5.02
C PRO A 407 9.55 -9.47 -6.30
N TRP A 408 8.75 -8.65 -6.97
CA TRP A 408 9.11 -8.01 -8.23
C TRP A 408 10.14 -6.88 -8.08
N MET A 409 10.39 -6.41 -6.85
CA MET A 409 11.40 -5.37 -6.57
C MET A 409 12.82 -5.93 -6.45
N VAL A 410 12.99 -7.26 -6.45
CA VAL A 410 14.29 -7.92 -6.33
C VAL A 410 15.23 -7.58 -7.48
N GLU A 411 14.79 -7.71 -8.73
CA GLU A 411 15.65 -7.47 -9.90
C GLU A 411 16.12 -6.00 -10.03
N PRO A 412 15.25 -4.97 -9.88
CA PRO A 412 15.67 -3.58 -9.99
C PRO A 412 16.68 -3.11 -8.94
N PHE A 413 16.55 -3.59 -7.69
CA PHE A 413 17.24 -3.00 -6.55
C PHE A 413 18.16 -3.98 -5.81
N PHE A 414 17.68 -5.18 -5.49
CA PHE A 414 18.43 -6.11 -4.64
C PHE A 414 19.44 -6.95 -5.43
N ALA A 415 19.10 -7.39 -6.64
CA ALA A 415 19.98 -8.25 -7.45
C ALA A 415 21.34 -7.61 -7.79
N PRO A 416 21.43 -6.30 -8.15
CA PRO A 416 22.71 -5.62 -8.35
C PRO A 416 23.54 -5.51 -7.07
N LEU A 417 22.90 -5.19 -5.94
CA LEU A 417 23.54 -5.08 -4.63
C LEU A 417 24.05 -6.44 -4.12
N ALA A 418 23.24 -7.50 -4.30
CA ALA A 418 23.62 -8.87 -3.98
C ALA A 418 24.83 -9.33 -4.78
N LYS A 419 24.91 -8.99 -6.08
CA LYS A 419 26.07 -9.32 -6.92
C LYS A 419 27.36 -8.67 -6.38
N ARG A 420 27.25 -7.45 -5.88
CA ARG A 420 28.36 -6.72 -5.26
C ARG A 420 28.78 -7.37 -3.94
N LEU A 421 27.85 -7.65 -3.05
CA LEU A 421 28.14 -8.34 -1.79
C LEU A 421 28.78 -9.70 -2.04
N GLU A 422 28.26 -10.49 -2.97
CA GLU A 422 28.79 -11.81 -3.30
C GLU A 422 30.27 -11.77 -3.75
N SER A 423 30.64 -10.71 -4.48
CA SER A 423 32.04 -10.43 -4.86
C SER A 423 32.91 -10.12 -3.63
N TRP A 424 32.40 -9.30 -2.70
CA TRP A 424 33.09 -8.97 -1.45
C TRP A 424 33.29 -10.20 -0.57
N LEU A 425 32.24 -10.98 -0.35
CA LEU A 425 32.30 -12.25 0.38
C LEU A 425 33.32 -13.20 -0.27
N GLY A 426 33.36 -13.27 -1.61
CA GLY A 426 34.35 -14.09 -2.32
C GLY A 426 35.79 -13.58 -2.14
N GLY A 427 35.97 -12.27 -1.91
CA GLY A 427 37.24 -11.67 -1.52
C GLY A 427 37.65 -12.03 -0.10
N ILE A 428 36.72 -11.94 0.85
CA ILE A 428 36.92 -12.27 2.26
C ILE A 428 37.28 -13.76 2.41
N GLU A 429 36.48 -14.64 1.81
CA GLU A 429 36.67 -16.10 1.86
C GLU A 429 38.04 -16.53 1.32
N ARG A 430 38.53 -15.89 0.24
CA ARG A 430 39.85 -16.19 -0.36
C ARG A 430 41.03 -15.87 0.55
N GLN A 431 40.87 -15.00 1.53
CA GLN A 431 41.94 -14.70 2.48
C GLN A 431 42.14 -15.82 3.51
N GLY A 432 41.18 -16.73 3.66
CA GLY A 432 41.30 -17.92 4.53
C GLY A 432 41.47 -17.60 6.01
N ARG A 433 41.02 -16.43 6.46
CA ARG A 433 41.09 -15.96 7.85
C ARG A 433 39.68 -15.71 8.39
N GLN A 434 39.51 -15.81 9.70
CA GLN A 434 38.23 -15.55 10.36
C GLN A 434 37.80 -14.09 10.18
N PHE A 435 36.51 -13.87 9.94
CA PHE A 435 35.90 -12.55 9.75
C PHE A 435 34.67 -12.47 10.66
N LEU A 436 34.88 -12.11 11.92
CA LEU A 436 33.85 -12.17 12.97
C LEU A 436 33.07 -10.86 13.06
N TRP A 437 31.81 -10.91 13.50
CA TRP A 437 30.94 -9.74 13.62
C TRP A 437 31.52 -8.62 14.52
N GLU A 438 32.10 -8.97 15.67
CA GLU A 438 32.61 -8.03 16.69
C GLU A 438 33.95 -7.35 16.32
N GLU A 439 34.58 -7.75 15.21
CA GLU A 439 35.91 -7.25 14.83
C GLU A 439 35.80 -6.01 13.92
N GLY A 440 36.47 -4.92 14.31
CA GLY A 440 36.45 -3.64 13.57
C GLY A 440 35.03 -3.19 13.22
N ASP A 441 34.82 -2.78 11.96
CA ASP A 441 33.51 -2.40 11.42
C ASP A 441 32.87 -3.51 10.57
N ASN A 442 33.20 -4.78 10.82
CA ASN A 442 32.66 -5.92 10.07
C ASN A 442 31.13 -5.96 10.07
N GLN A 443 30.50 -5.44 11.12
CA GLN A 443 29.05 -5.29 11.26
C GLN A 443 28.43 -4.64 10.02
N ALA A 444 29.09 -3.66 9.39
CA ALA A 444 28.54 -3.00 8.20
C ALA A 444 28.32 -3.95 7.02
N ILE A 445 29.25 -4.89 6.80
CA ILE A 445 29.14 -5.88 5.72
C ILE A 445 28.08 -6.92 6.07
N TYR A 446 28.01 -7.32 7.34
CA TYR A 446 27.01 -8.26 7.83
C TYR A 446 25.58 -7.69 7.79
N LEU A 447 25.38 -6.44 8.20
CA LEU A 447 24.09 -5.73 8.14
C LEU A 447 23.66 -5.48 6.69
N PHE A 448 24.60 -5.13 5.81
CA PHE A 448 24.34 -5.09 4.37
C PHE A 448 23.85 -6.46 3.87
N GLY A 449 24.52 -7.53 4.28
CA GLY A 449 24.11 -8.89 3.96
C GLY A 449 22.74 -9.28 4.49
N LEU A 450 22.45 -9.01 5.77
CA LEU A 450 21.14 -9.27 6.37
C LEU A 450 20.03 -8.51 5.63
N SER A 451 20.24 -7.24 5.32
CA SER A 451 19.26 -6.41 4.61
C SER A 451 18.90 -6.98 3.24
N LEU A 452 19.90 -7.49 2.51
CA LEU A 452 19.66 -8.18 1.24
C LEU A 452 18.96 -9.53 1.42
N VAL A 453 19.34 -10.30 2.45
CA VAL A 453 18.69 -11.58 2.77
C VAL A 453 17.19 -11.38 3.02
N VAL A 454 16.85 -10.38 3.84
CA VAL A 454 15.46 -10.00 4.12
C VAL A 454 14.76 -9.51 2.85
N GLY A 455 15.37 -8.57 2.12
CA GLY A 455 14.78 -7.98 0.93
C GLY A 455 14.56 -8.95 -0.24
N MET A 456 15.27 -10.08 -0.27
CA MET A 456 15.14 -11.11 -1.31
C MET A 456 14.39 -12.36 -0.87
N GLU A 457 13.90 -12.46 0.37
CA GLU A 457 13.25 -13.68 0.89
C GLU A 457 12.05 -14.11 0.05
N ARG A 458 11.33 -13.19 -0.59
CA ARG A 458 10.18 -13.56 -1.43
C ARG A 458 10.49 -13.67 -2.92
N GLY A 459 11.34 -12.78 -3.45
CA GLY A 459 11.62 -12.73 -4.89
C GLY A 459 12.77 -13.59 -5.39
N ASP A 460 13.80 -13.85 -4.57
CA ASP A 460 14.91 -14.76 -4.89
C ASP A 460 15.39 -15.51 -3.65
N ARG A 461 14.54 -16.43 -3.19
CA ARG A 461 14.78 -17.31 -2.03
C ARG A 461 16.11 -18.03 -2.09
N GLN A 462 16.46 -18.53 -3.27
CA GLN A 462 17.66 -19.34 -3.42
C GLN A 462 18.91 -18.49 -3.21
N ARG A 463 18.94 -17.26 -3.74
CA ARG A 463 20.05 -16.33 -3.52
C ARG A 463 20.07 -15.78 -2.11
N SER A 464 18.92 -15.42 -1.56
CA SER A 464 18.77 -15.04 -0.14
C SER A 464 19.41 -16.10 0.77
N ARG A 465 19.04 -17.38 0.59
CA ARG A 465 19.65 -18.50 1.34
C ARG A 465 21.16 -18.57 1.17
N ARG A 466 21.65 -18.53 -0.07
CA ARG A 466 23.10 -18.65 -0.36
C ARG A 466 23.91 -17.55 0.34
N ILE A 467 23.39 -16.32 0.39
CA ILE A 467 24.05 -15.23 1.11
C ILE A 467 24.05 -15.52 2.62
N ALA A 468 22.90 -15.88 3.19
CA ALA A 468 22.79 -16.21 4.62
C ALA A 468 23.73 -17.37 5.02
N GLU A 469 23.78 -18.45 4.24
CA GLU A 469 24.70 -19.57 4.46
C GLU A 469 26.18 -19.15 4.41
N ARG A 470 26.54 -18.18 3.55
CA ARG A 470 27.93 -17.66 3.47
C ARG A 470 28.27 -16.80 4.67
N LEU A 471 27.36 -15.93 5.12
CA LEU A 471 27.56 -15.12 6.33
C LEU A 471 27.74 -16.00 7.57
N LEU A 472 26.91 -17.05 7.72
CA LEU A 472 27.04 -18.03 8.81
C LEU A 472 28.35 -18.83 8.80
N LYS A 473 28.96 -19.02 7.63
CA LYS A 473 30.28 -19.66 7.52
C LYS A 473 31.41 -18.73 7.95
N LEU A 474 31.22 -17.40 7.81
CA LEU A 474 32.20 -16.41 8.23
C LEU A 474 32.15 -16.17 9.74
N ASP A 475 30.95 -16.11 10.32
CA ASP A 475 30.72 -16.00 11.76
C ASP A 475 29.70 -17.05 12.24
N GLY A 476 30.22 -18.01 13.01
CA GLY A 476 29.45 -19.10 13.59
C GLY A 476 28.71 -18.72 14.88
N GLU A 477 28.79 -17.50 15.39
CA GLU A 477 28.02 -17.10 16.58
C GLU A 477 26.57 -16.78 16.25
N ASP A 478 26.26 -16.52 14.96
CA ASP A 478 24.92 -16.15 14.47
C ASP A 478 24.30 -14.97 15.22
N ASN A 479 25.09 -13.90 15.38
CA ASN A 479 24.68 -12.64 15.98
C ASN A 479 23.46 -11.98 15.30
N LEU A 480 23.08 -12.44 14.10
CA LEU A 480 21.98 -11.94 13.28
C LEU A 480 20.74 -12.85 13.27
N GLY A 481 20.78 -14.03 13.91
CA GLY A 481 19.68 -15.00 13.89
C GLY A 481 19.40 -15.62 12.51
N LEU A 482 20.37 -15.61 11.60
CA LEU A 482 20.27 -16.17 10.24
C LEU A 482 20.06 -17.69 10.24
N ARG A 483 20.48 -18.44 11.26
CA ARG A 483 20.30 -19.90 11.28
C ARG A 483 18.84 -20.30 11.26
N GLU A 484 17.98 -19.57 11.99
CA GLU A 484 16.55 -19.86 12.05
C GLU A 484 15.88 -19.61 10.70
N LEU A 485 16.29 -18.54 10.01
CA LEU A 485 15.84 -18.22 8.65
C LEU A 485 16.28 -19.30 7.66
N VAL A 486 17.57 -19.66 7.63
CA VAL A 486 18.08 -20.69 6.72
C VAL A 486 17.42 -22.04 7.00
N LEU A 487 17.21 -22.38 8.28
CA LEU A 487 16.51 -23.62 8.66
C LEU A 487 15.08 -23.66 8.11
N GLU A 488 14.32 -22.58 8.26
CA GLU A 488 12.96 -22.49 7.72
C GLU A 488 12.97 -22.68 6.20
N GLN A 489 13.87 -22.00 5.49
CA GLN A 489 13.99 -22.10 4.03
C GLN A 489 14.37 -23.53 3.57
N LEU A 490 15.28 -24.20 4.28
CA LEU A 490 15.64 -25.60 3.97
C LEU A 490 14.46 -26.55 4.19
N LEU A 491 13.70 -26.37 5.27
CA LEU A 491 12.51 -27.17 5.55
C LEU A 491 11.40 -26.91 4.52
N ARG A 492 11.25 -25.67 4.05
CA ARG A 492 10.32 -25.29 2.98
C ARG A 492 10.65 -26.03 1.68
N GLU A 493 11.93 -26.17 1.34
CA GLU A 493 12.40 -26.89 0.15
C GLU A 493 12.46 -28.42 0.31
N GLY A 494 12.10 -28.95 1.49
CA GLY A 494 12.22 -30.39 1.78
C GLY A 494 13.67 -30.88 1.90
N ARG A 495 14.64 -29.98 2.10
CA ARG A 495 16.06 -30.31 2.27
C ARG A 495 16.35 -30.70 3.72
N ASP A 496 15.67 -31.73 4.21
CA ASP A 496 15.66 -32.11 5.63
C ASP A 496 17.06 -32.54 6.14
N LEU A 497 17.92 -33.11 5.27
CA LEU A 497 19.29 -33.47 5.64
C LEU A 497 20.19 -32.24 5.86
N ASP A 498 20.05 -31.23 5.01
CA ASP A 498 20.80 -29.98 5.15
C ASP A 498 20.33 -29.20 6.38
N ALA A 499 19.02 -29.22 6.65
CA ALA A 499 18.42 -28.68 7.87
C ALA A 499 19.01 -29.35 9.12
N LEU A 500 19.20 -30.68 9.10
CA LEU A 500 19.86 -31.38 10.20
C LEU A 500 21.31 -30.96 10.37
N ALA A 501 22.10 -30.95 9.29
CA ALA A 501 23.52 -30.59 9.33
C ALA A 501 23.73 -29.16 9.89
N LEU A 502 22.88 -28.20 9.50
CA LEU A 502 22.89 -26.83 10.01
C LEU A 502 22.70 -26.79 11.54
N THR A 503 21.81 -27.64 12.08
CA THR A 503 21.51 -27.67 13.51
C THR A 503 22.47 -28.55 14.33
N GLU A 504 23.18 -29.47 13.69
CA GLU A 504 24.16 -30.36 14.34
C GLU A 504 25.53 -29.70 14.53
N THR A 505 25.84 -28.72 13.69
CA THR A 505 27.08 -27.92 13.78
C THR A 505 27.03 -26.83 14.85
N SER A 506 25.85 -26.58 15.45
CA SER A 506 25.70 -25.68 16.58
C SER A 506 25.89 -26.46 17.88
N ASP A 507 27.11 -26.46 18.41
CA ASP A 507 27.47 -27.06 19.71
C ASP A 507 26.92 -26.27 20.93
N ALA A 508 26.05 -25.28 20.70
CA ALA A 508 25.47 -24.48 21.78
C ALA A 508 24.20 -25.15 22.33
N GLU A 509 24.34 -25.88 23.44
CA GLU A 509 23.26 -26.26 24.35
C GLU A 509 22.63 -25.01 25.04
N SER A 510 22.18 -24.02 24.25
CA SER A 510 21.46 -22.85 24.74
C SER A 510 19.95 -23.12 24.75
N ALA A 511 19.29 -22.76 25.85
CA ALA A 511 17.84 -22.82 25.99
C ALA A 511 17.08 -21.82 25.09
N ASP A 512 17.80 -20.87 24.47
CA ASP A 512 17.21 -19.78 23.69
C ASP A 512 16.85 -20.17 22.25
N TRP A 513 17.26 -21.35 21.79
CA TRP A 513 17.24 -21.76 20.38
C TRP A 513 16.00 -22.61 20.03
N LEU A 514 14.81 -22.17 20.47
CA LEU A 514 13.56 -22.92 20.30
C LEU A 514 13.22 -23.15 18.82
N GLY A 515 13.49 -22.17 17.95
CA GLY A 515 13.27 -22.27 16.52
C GLY A 515 14.08 -23.42 15.90
N LEU A 516 15.37 -23.53 16.25
CA LEU A 516 16.21 -24.61 15.73
C LEU A 516 15.75 -25.99 16.22
N TYR A 517 15.38 -26.14 17.49
CA TYR A 517 14.88 -27.42 17.98
C TYR A 517 13.56 -27.84 17.32
N LEU A 518 12.65 -26.90 17.09
CA LEU A 518 11.40 -27.17 16.38
C LEU A 518 11.64 -27.56 14.93
N GLY A 519 12.48 -26.81 14.21
CA GLY A 519 12.79 -27.14 12.81
C GLY A 519 13.55 -28.46 12.68
N ARG A 520 14.53 -28.72 13.55
CA ARG A 520 15.26 -30.00 13.62
C ARG A 520 14.32 -31.18 13.91
N ALA A 521 13.36 -31.00 14.84
CA ALA A 521 12.37 -32.02 15.13
C ALA A 521 11.48 -32.32 13.92
N LEU A 522 11.12 -31.31 13.13
CA LEU A 522 10.36 -31.49 11.89
C LEU A 522 11.17 -32.26 10.83
N ALA A 523 12.44 -31.89 10.62
CA ALA A 523 13.34 -32.61 9.71
C ALA A 523 13.51 -34.08 10.12
N LEU A 524 13.77 -34.35 11.40
CA LEU A 524 13.87 -35.71 11.93
C LEU A 524 12.57 -36.50 11.76
N TYR A 525 11.42 -35.87 11.99
CA TYR A 525 10.12 -36.50 11.78
C TYR A 525 9.91 -36.91 10.31
N ARG A 526 10.23 -36.02 9.37
CA ARG A 526 10.14 -36.29 7.92
C ARG A 526 11.10 -37.39 7.45
N LEU A 527 12.27 -37.47 8.07
CA LEU A 527 13.26 -38.53 7.84
C LEU A 527 12.95 -39.86 8.57
N GLY A 528 11.80 -39.96 9.25
CA GLY A 528 11.39 -41.18 9.96
C GLY A 528 12.09 -41.42 11.32
N ARG A 529 12.93 -40.48 11.77
CA ARG A 529 13.68 -40.54 13.05
C ARG A 529 12.84 -39.98 14.21
N GLN A 530 11.64 -40.52 14.38
CA GLN A 530 10.63 -39.98 15.32
C GLN A 530 11.04 -40.03 16.79
N ALA A 531 11.84 -41.02 17.20
CA ALA A 531 12.32 -41.12 18.58
C ALA A 531 13.21 -39.94 18.98
N GLU A 532 14.07 -39.48 18.07
CA GLU A 532 14.95 -38.32 18.27
C GLU A 532 14.16 -37.02 18.20
N ALA A 533 13.24 -36.90 17.24
CA ALA A 533 12.32 -35.77 17.16
C ALA A 533 11.51 -35.60 18.47
N ALA A 534 11.04 -36.72 19.05
CA ALA A 534 10.28 -36.71 20.30
C ALA A 534 11.10 -36.21 21.50
N GLU A 535 12.41 -36.41 21.53
CA GLU A 535 13.27 -35.86 22.59
C GLU A 535 13.40 -34.33 22.44
N LEU A 536 13.57 -33.83 21.22
CA LEU A 536 13.62 -32.39 20.96
C LEU A 536 12.31 -31.69 21.31
N ILE A 537 11.16 -32.27 20.96
CA ILE A 537 9.85 -31.71 21.33
C ILE A 537 9.68 -31.67 22.86
N ARG A 538 10.13 -32.70 23.59
CA ARG A 538 10.14 -32.69 25.06
C ARG A 538 11.03 -31.59 25.62
N ARG A 539 12.19 -31.31 25.01
CA ARG A 539 13.05 -30.18 25.39
C ARG A 539 12.38 -28.83 25.14
N VAL A 540 11.78 -28.64 23.96
CA VAL A 540 11.00 -27.43 23.62
C VAL A 540 9.89 -27.18 24.64
N GLN A 541 9.18 -28.22 25.07
CA GLN A 541 8.12 -28.09 26.09
C GLN A 541 8.65 -27.69 27.46
N ARG A 542 9.81 -28.22 27.88
CA ARG A 542 10.46 -27.83 29.14
C ARG A 542 10.91 -26.37 29.10
N ALA A 543 11.44 -25.92 27.97
CA ALA A 543 11.91 -24.54 27.79
C ALA A 543 10.75 -23.55 27.63
N ASN A 544 9.69 -23.91 26.91
CA ASN A 544 8.50 -23.07 26.74
C ASN A 544 7.20 -23.89 26.71
N ARG A 545 6.48 -23.90 27.84
CA ARG A 545 5.21 -24.62 28.02
C ARG A 545 4.09 -24.19 27.06
N HIS A 546 4.18 -23.00 26.48
CA HIS A 546 3.15 -22.45 25.60
C HIS A 546 3.30 -22.93 24.15
N MET A 547 4.50 -23.37 23.75
CA MET A 547 4.87 -23.61 22.35
C MET A 547 3.97 -24.62 21.65
N ILE A 548 3.88 -25.86 22.16
CA ILE A 548 3.13 -26.93 21.51
C ILE A 548 1.64 -26.61 21.46
N ASN A 549 1.09 -26.02 22.52
CA ASN A 549 -0.30 -25.59 22.54
C ASN A 549 -0.60 -24.51 21.49
N LEU A 550 0.30 -23.53 21.30
CA LEU A 550 0.15 -22.48 20.30
C LEU A 550 0.28 -23.01 18.86
N MET A 551 1.19 -23.96 18.62
CA MET A 551 1.34 -24.63 17.32
C MET A 551 0.07 -25.36 16.90
N LEU A 552 -0.63 -25.99 17.85
CA LEU A 552 -1.86 -26.75 17.59
C LEU A 552 -3.11 -25.88 17.40
N GLN A 553 -3.10 -24.63 17.89
CA GLN A 553 -4.23 -23.71 17.73
C GLN A 553 -4.30 -23.17 16.30
N SER A 554 -5.48 -23.28 15.68
CA SER A 554 -5.73 -22.79 14.31
C SER A 554 -5.70 -21.27 14.25
N ARG A 555 -6.43 -20.59 15.15
CA ARG A 555 -6.53 -19.12 15.22
C ARG A 555 -6.33 -18.58 16.65
N PRO A 556 -5.13 -18.73 17.22
CA PRO A 556 -4.79 -18.15 18.52
C PRO A 556 -4.82 -16.61 18.45
N ARG A 557 -5.17 -15.95 19.56
CA ARG A 557 -5.05 -14.48 19.67
C ARG A 557 -3.58 -14.06 19.47
N PRO A 558 -3.29 -13.13 18.55
CA PRO A 558 -1.94 -12.60 18.36
C PRO A 558 -1.39 -11.97 19.64
N GLU A 559 -0.09 -12.12 19.85
CA GLU A 559 0.66 -11.35 20.84
C GLU A 559 1.19 -10.08 20.19
N SER A 560 1.14 -8.94 20.89
CA SER A 560 1.74 -7.69 20.41
C SER A 560 3.27 -7.81 20.44
N PHE A 561 3.93 -7.27 19.41
CA PHE A 561 5.39 -7.11 19.36
C PHE A 561 5.84 -5.79 19.99
N ASP A 562 5.12 -5.28 20.99
CA ASP A 562 5.52 -4.06 21.69
C ASP A 562 6.71 -4.32 22.61
N GLN A 563 7.85 -3.73 22.21
CA GLN A 563 9.08 -3.49 22.96
C GLN A 563 9.94 -4.72 23.30
N ALA A 564 11.14 -4.74 22.70
CA ALA A 564 12.35 -5.49 23.07
C ALA A 564 12.19 -7.01 23.29
N LEU A 565 12.69 -7.81 22.33
CA LEU A 565 13.01 -9.25 22.43
C LEU A 565 12.10 -10.07 23.38
N ALA A 566 11.17 -10.83 22.80
CA ALA A 566 10.26 -11.67 23.57
C ALA A 566 11.01 -12.52 24.60
N ARG A 567 10.72 -12.31 25.89
CA ARG A 567 11.46 -12.93 27.00
C ARG A 567 11.49 -14.46 26.84
N PRO A 568 12.64 -15.14 27.09
CA PRO A 568 12.71 -16.59 27.07
C PRO A 568 11.63 -17.25 27.95
N GLY A 569 10.99 -18.30 27.41
CA GLY A 569 9.90 -19.04 28.05
C GLY A 569 8.51 -18.36 28.00
N SER A 570 8.42 -17.14 27.47
CA SER A 570 7.16 -16.39 27.40
C SER A 570 6.23 -16.90 26.29
N ARG A 571 4.93 -16.55 26.40
CA ARG A 571 3.96 -16.79 25.31
C ARG A 571 4.31 -16.01 24.05
N ALA A 572 4.90 -14.82 24.18
CA ALA A 572 5.37 -14.00 23.06
C ALA A 572 6.52 -14.68 22.28
N GLN A 573 7.47 -15.31 22.98
CA GLN A 573 8.54 -16.07 22.33
C GLN A 573 7.96 -17.26 21.55
N ALA A 574 6.99 -17.96 22.14
CA ALA A 574 6.27 -19.03 21.45
C ALA A 574 5.46 -18.54 20.24
N TRP A 575 4.93 -17.32 20.28
CA TRP A 575 4.23 -16.71 19.16
C TRP A 575 5.17 -16.47 17.97
N GLN A 576 6.35 -15.89 18.20
CA GLN A 576 7.36 -15.65 17.17
C GLN A 576 7.72 -16.94 16.41
N TYR A 577 8.03 -18.02 17.12
CA TYR A 577 8.38 -19.30 16.50
C TYR A 577 7.20 -20.02 15.83
N ARG A 578 5.98 -19.79 16.33
CA ARG A 578 4.76 -20.25 15.67
C ARG A 578 4.61 -19.57 14.31
N VAL A 579 4.81 -18.25 14.24
CA VAL A 579 4.74 -17.51 12.97
C VAL A 579 5.75 -18.08 11.98
N LEU A 580 6.99 -18.31 12.41
CA LEU A 580 8.05 -18.83 11.55
C LEU A 580 7.79 -20.25 11.02
N LEU A 581 7.43 -21.21 11.88
CA LEU A 581 7.52 -22.63 11.53
C LEU A 581 6.17 -23.33 11.34
N ARG A 582 5.05 -22.79 11.84
CA ARG A 582 3.80 -23.56 11.93
C ARG A 582 3.26 -24.01 10.58
N GLU A 583 3.39 -23.17 9.56
CA GLU A 583 2.95 -23.53 8.21
C GLU A 583 3.69 -24.79 7.71
N ARG A 584 5.01 -24.85 7.89
CA ARG A 584 5.84 -26.02 7.53
C ARG A 584 5.38 -27.30 8.25
N TRP A 585 4.94 -27.17 9.50
CA TRP A 585 4.36 -28.29 10.27
C TRP A 585 2.98 -28.71 9.74
N MET A 586 2.14 -27.77 9.29
CA MET A 586 0.82 -28.09 8.72
C MET A 586 0.91 -28.81 7.38
N GLU A 587 1.83 -28.36 6.52
CA GLU A 587 2.05 -28.97 5.20
C GLU A 587 2.60 -30.40 5.31
N THR A 588 3.22 -30.74 6.43
CA THR A 588 3.82 -32.07 6.64
C THR A 588 2.76 -33.08 7.07
N PRO A 589 2.50 -34.14 6.28
CA PRO A 589 1.46 -35.11 6.59
C PRO A 589 1.61 -35.75 7.98
N GLY A 590 0.55 -35.69 8.78
CA GLY A 590 0.50 -36.29 10.12
C GLY A 590 1.31 -35.57 11.21
N ALA A 591 2.13 -34.56 10.89
CA ALA A 591 3.03 -33.94 11.86
C ALA A 591 2.28 -33.18 12.97
N ILE A 592 1.21 -32.45 12.64
CA ILE A 592 0.33 -31.78 13.63
C ILE A 592 -0.38 -32.82 14.52
N ALA A 593 -0.84 -33.93 13.96
CA ALA A 593 -1.49 -35.00 14.72
C ALA A 593 -0.50 -35.69 15.68
N TRP A 594 0.74 -35.88 15.24
CA TRP A 594 1.83 -36.39 16.06
C TRP A 594 2.20 -35.42 17.20
N LEU A 595 2.33 -34.11 16.92
CA LEU A 595 2.59 -33.08 17.95
C LEU A 595 1.54 -33.07 19.06
N ARG A 596 0.28 -33.40 18.75
CA ARG A 596 -0.81 -33.46 19.72
C ARG A 596 -0.57 -34.49 20.83
N GLN A 597 0.21 -35.54 20.57
CA GLN A 597 0.53 -36.59 21.54
C GLN A 597 1.37 -36.09 22.72
N PHE A 598 2.04 -34.95 22.55
CA PHE A 598 2.91 -34.36 23.57
C PHE A 598 2.17 -33.38 24.49
N VAL A 599 0.92 -33.01 24.19
CA VAL A 599 0.15 -32.09 25.04
C VAL A 599 -0.20 -32.78 26.36
N GLN A 600 0.26 -32.24 27.49
CA GLN A 600 -0.23 -32.71 28.78
C GLN A 600 -1.72 -32.36 28.91
N PRO A 601 -2.59 -33.31 29.34
CA PRO A 601 -3.98 -32.99 29.62
C PRO A 601 -4.04 -31.89 30.67
N ARG A 602 -4.84 -30.84 30.41
CA ARG A 602 -5.08 -29.76 31.37
C ARG A 602 -5.70 -30.39 32.63
N GLY A 603 -4.96 -30.36 33.74
CA GLY A 603 -5.49 -30.58 35.08
C GLY A 603 -6.31 -29.39 35.54
#